data_AF-A0A7C8Z904-F1
#
_entry.id   AF-A0A7C8Z904-F1
#
_cell.length_a   1.000
_cell.length_b   1.000
_cell.length_c   1.000
_cell.angle_alpha   90.00
_cell.angle_beta   90.00
_cell.angle_gamma   90.00
#
_symmetry.space_group_name_H-M   'P 1'
#
loop_
_entity.id
_entity.type
_entity.pdbx_description
1 polymer ?
#
loop_
_entity_poly.entity_id
_entity_poly.type
_entity_poly.pdbx_seq_one_letter_code
_entity_poly.pdbx_strand_id
1 'polypeptide(L)'
;TIPNSVTAGDHHKLTMSWLPVSPKWRSFRKITTFHLLSPQRLDACSSLRQAKVQQLYKYVLECSRTGLAVDIGKAAFTTSLNLLSKLFFSLELAHHSSSKSQEFKDLIWNIMEDIGKPNISDYFPCLKYLVRLEYDDVWGLTL
;
A
#
# COMPACT_ATOMS: atom_id res chain seq x y z
N THR A 1 -12.10 -0.54 -16.23
CA THR A 1 -13.10 0.25 -15.48
C THR A 1 -12.53 0.58 -14.12
N ILE A 2 -12.82 1.77 -13.57
CA ILE A 2 -12.39 2.17 -12.22
C ILE A 2 -13.41 1.60 -11.22
N PRO A 3 -13.02 0.74 -10.27
CA PRO A 3 -13.96 0.20 -9.28
C PRO A 3 -14.63 1.31 -8.44
N ASN A 4 -15.89 1.14 -8.10
CA ASN A 4 -16.63 2.14 -7.33
C ASN A 4 -16.00 2.34 -5.94
N SER A 5 -15.43 1.29 -5.35
CA SER A 5 -14.72 1.34 -4.06
C SER A 5 -13.55 2.33 -4.04
N VAL A 6 -12.87 2.54 -5.17
CA VAL A 6 -11.76 3.52 -5.25
C VAL A 6 -12.21 4.95 -5.61
N THR A 7 -13.51 5.16 -5.78
CA THR A 7 -14.06 6.50 -6.03
C THR A 7 -14.37 7.28 -4.76
N ALA A 8 -14.46 6.57 -3.61
CA ALA A 8 -14.56 7.20 -2.29
C ALA A 8 -13.44 8.23 -2.10
N GLY A 9 -13.76 9.38 -1.52
CA GLY A 9 -12.79 10.47 -1.29
C GLY A 9 -12.07 10.98 -2.54
N ASP A 10 -12.64 10.77 -3.73
CA ASP A 10 -12.03 11.13 -5.02
C ASP A 10 -10.65 10.50 -5.28
N HIS A 11 -10.31 9.39 -4.60
CA HIS A 11 -8.98 8.76 -4.70
C HIS A 11 -8.57 8.41 -6.13
N HIS A 12 -9.53 7.98 -6.96
CA HIS A 12 -9.29 7.72 -8.39
C HIS A 12 -8.78 8.94 -9.20
N LYS A 13 -9.04 10.17 -8.75
CA LYS A 13 -8.56 11.43 -9.37
C LYS A 13 -7.21 11.89 -8.84
N LEU A 14 -6.74 11.29 -7.75
CA LEU A 14 -5.55 11.73 -7.02
C LEU A 14 -4.39 10.72 -7.11
N THR A 15 -4.70 9.44 -7.23
CA THR A 15 -3.70 8.37 -7.20
C THR A 15 -3.22 7.97 -8.59
N MET A 16 -1.89 7.86 -8.76
CA MET A 16 -1.26 7.46 -10.02
C MET A 16 -1.78 6.12 -10.58
N SER A 17 -2.18 5.17 -9.73
CA SER A 17 -2.70 3.85 -10.11
C SER A 17 -4.03 3.90 -10.88
N TRP A 18 -4.84 4.94 -10.66
CA TRP A 18 -6.20 5.05 -11.21
C TRP A 18 -6.38 6.21 -12.18
N LEU A 19 -5.42 7.14 -12.22
CA LEU A 19 -5.45 8.25 -13.15
C LEU A 19 -5.34 7.78 -14.61
N PRO A 20 -6.13 8.35 -15.54
CA PRO A 20 -5.90 8.14 -16.96
C PRO A 20 -4.55 8.77 -17.37
N VAL A 21 -4.01 8.31 -18.49
CA VAL A 21 -2.79 8.88 -19.08
C VAL A 21 -3.02 10.36 -19.36
N SER A 22 -2.39 11.21 -18.56
CA SER A 22 -2.62 12.65 -18.50
C SER A 22 -1.31 13.36 -18.11
N PRO A 23 -1.21 14.69 -18.25
CA PRO A 23 -0.04 15.43 -17.78
C PRO A 23 0.27 15.18 -16.30
N LYS A 24 -0.77 15.10 -15.45
CA LYS A 24 -0.64 14.78 -14.01
C LYS A 24 -0.05 13.37 -13.80
N TRP A 25 -0.62 12.37 -14.47
CA TRP A 25 -0.10 10.99 -14.40
C TRP A 25 1.35 10.89 -14.87
N ARG A 26 1.69 11.53 -16.00
CA ARG A 26 3.05 11.56 -16.54
C ARG A 26 4.03 12.22 -15.57
N SER A 27 3.61 13.29 -14.91
CA SER A 27 4.40 13.97 -13.87
C SER A 27 4.71 13.04 -12.70
N PHE A 28 3.70 12.37 -12.12
CA PHE A 28 3.92 11.38 -11.06
C PHE A 28 4.83 10.24 -11.52
N ARG A 29 4.58 9.67 -12.71
CA ARG A 29 5.41 8.60 -13.28
C ARG A 29 6.87 9.04 -13.43
N LYS A 30 7.11 10.27 -13.89
CA LYS A 30 8.45 10.86 -14.02
C LYS A 30 9.11 11.00 -12.67
N ILE A 31 8.42 11.55 -11.66
CA ILE A 31 8.96 11.72 -10.31
C ILE A 31 9.34 10.36 -9.71
N THR A 32 8.44 9.38 -9.76
CA THR A 32 8.70 8.04 -9.23
C THR A 32 9.88 7.37 -9.93
N THR A 33 9.93 7.43 -11.26
CA THR A 33 10.96 6.71 -12.03
C THR A 33 12.33 7.38 -11.94
N PHE A 34 12.40 8.70 -12.02
CA PHE A 34 13.69 9.41 -12.10
C PHE A 34 14.26 9.82 -10.73
N HIS A 35 13.41 10.15 -9.76
CA HIS A 35 13.88 10.68 -8.47
C HIS A 35 13.81 9.65 -7.33
N LEU A 36 12.86 8.73 -7.39
CA LEU A 36 12.62 7.76 -6.33
C LEU A 36 13.23 6.38 -6.64
N LEU A 37 13.05 5.88 -7.86
CA LEU A 37 13.40 4.51 -8.26
C LEU A 37 14.38 4.44 -9.44
N SER A 38 15.19 5.49 -9.65
CA SER A 38 16.21 5.44 -10.70
C SER A 38 17.32 4.44 -10.34
N PRO A 39 18.04 3.86 -11.32
CA PRO A 39 19.13 2.93 -11.06
C PRO A 39 20.15 3.47 -10.06
N GLN A 40 20.55 4.73 -10.19
CA GLN A 40 21.49 5.37 -9.26
C GLN A 40 20.96 5.43 -7.83
N ARG A 41 19.65 5.69 -7.65
CA ARG A 41 19.02 5.72 -6.32
C ARG A 41 18.91 4.32 -5.73
N LEU A 42 18.58 3.34 -6.56
CA LEU A 42 18.57 1.94 -6.16
C LEU A 42 19.98 1.47 -5.78
N ASP A 43 21.01 1.81 -6.54
CA ASP A 43 22.40 1.44 -6.22
C ASP A 43 22.88 2.11 -4.93
N ALA A 44 22.59 3.40 -4.75
CA ALA A 44 22.89 4.12 -3.51
C ALA A 44 22.22 3.48 -2.27
N CYS A 45 21.07 2.82 -2.44
CA CYS A 45 20.36 2.12 -1.39
C CYS A 45 20.66 0.61 -1.33
N SER A 46 21.69 0.13 -2.03
CA SER A 46 22.08 -1.29 -2.01
C SER A 46 22.45 -1.78 -0.61
N SER A 47 23.25 -0.99 0.13
CA SER A 47 23.61 -1.31 1.51
C SER A 47 22.39 -1.39 2.44
N LEU A 48 21.40 -0.52 2.23
CA LEU A 48 20.15 -0.55 2.97
C LEU A 48 19.35 -1.82 2.68
N ARG A 49 19.23 -2.23 1.40
CA ARG A 49 18.58 -3.49 1.04
C ARG A 49 19.28 -4.67 1.70
N GLN A 50 20.60 -4.72 1.62
CA GLN A 50 21.38 -5.79 2.26
C GLN A 50 21.14 -5.82 3.77
N ALA A 51 21.13 -4.66 4.45
CA ALA A 51 20.83 -4.57 5.87
C ALA A 51 19.44 -5.11 6.22
N LYS A 52 18.40 -4.82 5.40
CA LYS A 52 17.04 -5.35 5.61
C LYS A 52 16.94 -6.85 5.39
N VAL A 53 17.66 -7.39 4.39
CA VAL A 53 17.77 -8.85 4.18
C VAL A 53 18.47 -9.52 5.37
N GLN A 54 19.54 -8.92 5.90
CA GLN A 54 20.24 -9.43 7.08
C GLN A 54 19.36 -9.39 8.34
N GLN A 55 18.52 -8.36 8.51
CA GLN A 55 17.53 -8.30 9.59
C GLN A 55 16.49 -9.43 9.46
N LEU A 56 15.96 -9.66 8.26
CA LEU A 56 15.03 -10.75 8.00
C LEU A 56 15.67 -12.13 8.28
N TYR A 57 16.91 -12.33 7.82
CA TYR A 57 17.65 -13.57 8.09
C TYR A 57 17.82 -13.82 9.59
N LYS A 58 18.22 -12.80 10.36
CA LYS A 58 18.36 -12.91 11.82
C LYS A 58 17.03 -13.27 12.50
N TYR A 59 15.94 -12.66 12.07
CA TYR A 59 14.60 -12.98 12.57
C TYR A 59 14.22 -14.45 12.29
N VAL A 60 14.40 -14.92 11.05
CA VAL A 60 14.11 -16.32 10.68
C VAL A 60 15.00 -17.31 11.44
N LEU A 61 16.29 -16.99 11.60
CA LEU A 61 17.23 -17.81 12.36
C LEU A 61 16.81 -17.93 13.83
N GLU A 62 16.34 -16.83 14.44
CA GLU A 62 15.86 -16.84 15.82
C GLU A 62 14.59 -17.67 15.97
N CYS A 63 13.63 -17.54 15.05
CA CYS A 63 12.45 -18.41 15.02
C CYS A 63 12.85 -19.89 14.90
N SER A 64 13.81 -20.22 14.04
CA SER A 64 14.32 -21.58 13.89
C SER A 64 14.95 -22.12 15.18
N ARG A 65 15.69 -21.30 15.92
CA ARG A 65 16.34 -21.70 17.18
C ARG A 65 15.35 -21.93 18.31
N THR A 66 14.28 -21.13 18.33
CA THR A 66 13.23 -21.17 19.35
C THR A 66 12.08 -22.12 19.01
N GLY A 67 12.11 -22.75 17.82
CA GLY A 67 11.05 -23.65 17.34
C GLY A 67 9.75 -22.92 16.96
N LEU A 68 9.80 -21.60 16.72
CA LEU A 68 8.65 -20.79 16.35
C LEU A 68 8.40 -20.84 14.83
N ALA A 69 7.14 -20.98 14.44
CA ALA A 69 6.74 -20.87 13.04
C ALA A 69 6.92 -19.43 12.52
N VAL A 70 7.35 -19.31 11.26
CA VAL A 70 7.51 -18.01 10.59
C VAL A 70 6.30 -17.76 9.69
N ASP A 71 5.54 -16.70 9.96
CA ASP A 71 4.59 -16.15 8.98
C ASP A 71 5.37 -15.40 7.90
N ILE A 72 5.57 -16.06 6.75
CA ILE A 72 6.30 -15.52 5.61
C ILE A 72 5.64 -14.25 5.05
N GLY A 73 4.30 -14.20 5.01
CA GLY A 73 3.57 -13.04 4.50
C GLY A 73 3.77 -11.81 5.40
N LYS A 74 3.71 -12.00 6.73
CA LYS A 74 4.02 -10.94 7.70
C LYS A 74 5.48 -10.52 7.62
N ALA A 75 6.41 -11.48 7.58
CA ALA A 75 7.83 -11.20 7.50
C ALA A 75 8.18 -10.40 6.25
N ALA A 76 7.72 -10.85 5.07
CA ALA A 76 7.93 -10.15 3.81
C ALA A 76 7.33 -8.73 3.82
N PHE A 77 6.08 -8.58 4.28
CA PHE A 77 5.44 -7.28 4.38
C PHE A 77 6.21 -6.32 5.28
N THR A 78 6.60 -6.75 6.48
CA THR A 78 7.36 -5.94 7.43
C THR A 78 8.72 -5.53 6.87
N THR A 79 9.44 -6.44 6.21
CA THR A 79 10.72 -6.13 5.56
C THR A 79 10.54 -5.10 4.44
N SER A 80 9.53 -5.29 3.56
CA SER A 80 9.24 -4.37 2.46
C SER A 80 8.80 -2.99 2.95
N LEU A 81 7.92 -2.92 3.94
CA LEU A 81 7.47 -1.66 4.52
C LEU A 81 8.64 -0.88 5.11
N ASN A 82 9.52 -1.55 5.86
CA ASN A 82 10.72 -0.95 6.44
C ASN A 82 11.71 -0.47 5.38
N LEU A 83 11.87 -1.21 4.29
CA LEU A 83 12.74 -0.79 3.19
C LEU A 83 12.18 0.48 2.52
N LEU A 84 10.89 0.49 2.18
CA LEU A 84 10.25 1.64 1.52
C LEU A 84 10.18 2.87 2.44
N SER A 85 9.84 2.68 3.72
CA SER A 85 9.79 3.78 4.68
C SER A 85 11.16 4.41 4.88
N LYS A 86 12.22 3.59 4.91
CA LYS A 86 13.58 4.07 5.04
C LYS A 86 14.06 4.76 3.76
N LEU A 87 13.65 4.26 2.59
CA LEU A 87 13.98 4.86 1.29
C LEU A 87 13.34 6.24 1.10
N PHE A 88 12.06 6.40 1.44
CA PHE A 88 11.31 7.63 1.15
C PHE A 88 11.35 8.65 2.28
N PHE A 89 11.35 8.20 3.53
CA PHE A 89 11.20 9.06 4.71
C PHE A 89 12.40 8.98 5.65
N SER A 90 13.39 8.12 5.37
CA SER A 90 14.51 7.83 6.29
C SER A 90 14.07 7.28 7.66
N LEU A 91 12.82 6.80 7.77
CA LEU A 91 12.21 6.25 8.99
C LEU A 91 12.08 4.73 8.94
N GLU A 92 12.11 4.08 10.10
CA GLU A 92 11.73 2.67 10.25
C GLU A 92 10.32 2.60 10.86
N LEU A 93 9.32 2.27 10.03
CA LEU A 93 7.91 2.29 10.44
C LEU A 93 7.44 0.98 11.08
N ALA A 94 8.20 -0.11 10.95
CA ALA A 94 7.79 -1.42 11.40
C ALA A 94 8.95 -2.18 12.06
N HIS A 95 8.61 -3.20 12.84
CA HIS A 95 9.61 -4.12 13.38
C HIS A 95 9.01 -5.52 13.45
N HIS A 96 9.84 -6.55 13.28
CA HIS A 96 9.38 -7.94 13.21
C HIS A 96 8.71 -8.42 14.50
N SER A 97 9.04 -7.83 15.65
CA SER A 97 8.40 -8.11 16.95
C SER A 97 7.28 -7.13 17.34
N SER A 98 6.94 -6.14 16.49
CA SER A 98 5.91 -5.14 16.81
C SER A 98 4.56 -5.44 16.15
N SER A 99 3.46 -5.22 16.89
CA SER A 99 2.08 -5.34 16.38
C SER A 99 1.74 -4.31 15.31
N LYS A 100 2.37 -3.12 15.32
CA LYS A 100 2.06 -2.03 14.38
C LYS A 100 2.23 -2.43 12.91
N SER A 101 3.21 -3.28 12.64
CA SER A 101 3.44 -3.81 11.30
C SER A 101 2.29 -4.71 10.83
N GLN A 102 1.70 -5.46 11.77
CA GLN A 102 0.53 -6.30 11.53
C GLN A 102 -0.71 -5.45 11.32
N GLU A 103 -0.96 -4.46 12.18
CA GLU A 103 -2.10 -3.54 12.03
C GLU A 103 -2.07 -2.84 10.67
N PHE A 104 -0.90 -2.37 10.23
CA PHE A 104 -0.74 -1.76 8.90
C PHE A 104 -0.93 -2.79 7.77
N LYS A 105 -0.44 -4.02 7.93
CA LYS A 105 -0.67 -5.12 6.97
C LYS A 105 -2.15 -5.41 6.83
N ASP A 106 -2.87 -5.52 7.94
CA ASP A 106 -4.29 -5.85 7.98
C ASP A 106 -5.13 -4.73 7.37
N LEU A 107 -4.77 -3.46 7.64
CA LEU A 107 -5.40 -2.31 6.98
C LEU A 107 -5.22 -2.36 5.46
N ILE A 108 -3.99 -2.58 4.98
CA ILE A 108 -3.72 -2.68 3.54
C ILE A 108 -4.44 -3.89 2.93
N TRP A 109 -4.49 -5.01 3.65
CA TRP A 109 -5.22 -6.20 3.22
C TRP A 109 -6.70 -5.92 3.04
N ASN A 110 -7.36 -5.29 4.02
CA ASN A 110 -8.78 -4.93 3.96
C ASN A 110 -9.06 -4.01 2.78
N ILE A 111 -8.22 -2.99 2.55
CA ILE A 111 -8.33 -2.10 1.38
C ILE A 111 -8.24 -2.91 0.08
N MET A 112 -7.26 -3.82 -0.05
CA MET A 112 -7.10 -4.63 -1.25
C MET A 112 -8.28 -5.59 -1.46
N GLU A 113 -8.84 -6.13 -0.38
CA GLU A 113 -10.04 -6.95 -0.41
C GLU A 113 -11.23 -6.15 -0.97
N ASP A 114 -11.45 -4.94 -0.45
CA ASP A 114 -12.57 -4.07 -0.87
C ASP A 114 -12.41 -3.52 -2.29
N ILE A 115 -11.17 -3.35 -2.75
CA ILE A 115 -10.89 -3.02 -4.15
C ILE A 115 -11.13 -4.23 -5.06
N GLY A 116 -10.81 -5.44 -4.60
CA GLY A 116 -10.90 -6.68 -5.39
C GLY A 116 -12.27 -7.34 -5.42
N LYS A 117 -13.11 -7.09 -4.41
CA LYS A 117 -14.48 -7.63 -4.32
C LYS A 117 -15.35 -7.07 -5.46
N PRO A 118 -16.13 -7.92 -6.17
CA PRO A 118 -17.10 -7.44 -7.14
C PRO A 118 -18.10 -6.47 -6.49
N ASN A 119 -18.17 -5.24 -6.98
CA ASN A 119 -19.14 -4.26 -6.51
C ASN A 119 -20.31 -4.18 -7.48
N ILE A 120 -21.53 -4.38 -6.99
CA ILE A 120 -22.74 -4.38 -7.83
C ILE A 120 -22.94 -3.04 -8.55
N SER A 121 -22.52 -1.91 -7.96
CA SER A 121 -22.64 -0.59 -8.59
C SER A 121 -21.69 -0.40 -9.77
N ASP A 122 -20.64 -1.22 -9.89
CA ASP A 122 -19.77 -1.24 -11.07
C ASP A 122 -20.43 -1.90 -12.28
N TYR A 123 -21.42 -2.77 -12.06
CA TYR A 123 -22.18 -3.45 -13.11
C TYR A 123 -23.52 -2.77 -13.43
N PHE A 124 -24.13 -2.14 -12.44
CA PHE A 124 -25.43 -1.47 -12.56
C PHE A 124 -25.31 0.03 -12.22
N PRO A 125 -25.10 0.89 -13.24
CA PRO A 125 -24.87 2.33 -13.02
C PRO A 125 -25.98 3.04 -12.24
N CYS A 126 -27.23 2.56 -12.31
CA CYS A 126 -28.35 3.12 -11.54
C CYS A 126 -28.14 2.99 -10.02
N LEU A 127 -27.50 1.91 -9.55
CA LEU A 127 -27.24 1.68 -8.12
C LEU A 127 -26.14 2.60 -7.58
N LYS A 128 -25.27 3.14 -8.44
CA LYS A 128 -24.23 4.08 -8.04
C LYS A 128 -24.82 5.38 -7.46
N TYR A 129 -25.97 5.81 -7.96
CA TYR A 129 -26.66 7.00 -7.48
C TYR A 129 -27.35 6.75 -6.13
N LEU A 130 -27.98 5.58 -5.95
CA LEU A 130 -28.65 5.22 -4.70
C LEU A 130 -27.68 5.09 -3.52
N VAL A 131 -26.55 4.40 -3.73
CA VAL A 131 -25.51 4.25 -2.69
C VAL A 131 -24.89 5.60 -2.31
N ARG A 132 -24.79 6.53 -3.26
CA ARG A 132 -24.24 7.87 -2.99
C ARG A 132 -25.20 8.73 -2.17
N LEU A 133 -26.50 8.67 -2.46
CA LEU A 133 -27.53 9.38 -1.69
C LEU A 133 -27.61 8.87 -0.26
N GLU A 134 -27.56 7.56 -0.05
CA GLU A 134 -27.59 6.97 1.30
C GLU A 134 -26.35 7.34 2.13
N TYR A 135 -25.16 7.45 1.51
CA TYR A 135 -23.94 7.89 2.20
C TYR A 135 -23.95 9.39 2.54
N ASP A 136 -24.44 10.22 1.61
CA ASP A 136 -24.58 11.66 1.81
C ASP A 136 -25.68 11.97 2.88
N ASP A 137 -26.74 11.16 2.93
CA ASP A 137 -27.84 11.26 3.92
C ASP A 137 -27.45 10.74 5.32
N VAL A 138 -26.66 9.67 5.42
CA VAL A 138 -26.26 9.06 6.72
C VAL A 138 -25.09 9.79 7.39
N TRP A 139 -24.17 10.38 6.61
CA TRP A 139 -22.99 11.06 7.15
C TRP A 139 -22.95 12.57 6.93
N GLY A 140 -24.01 13.17 6.37
CA GLY A 140 -24.23 14.62 6.39
C GLY A 140 -23.06 15.45 5.87
N LEU A 141 -22.35 14.97 4.85
CA LEU A 141 -21.29 15.73 4.18
C LEU A 141 -21.82 16.36 2.90
N THR A 142 -22.85 17.21 3.05
CA THR A 142 -23.08 18.30 2.10
C THR A 142 -21.99 19.34 2.29
N LEU A 143 -21.06 19.42 1.35
CA LEU A 143 -20.37 20.68 1.03
C LEU A 143 -21.22 21.42 -0.01
#